data_AF-A0A967KPG1-F1
#
_entry.id   AF-A0A967KPG1-F1
#
_cell.length_a   1.000
_cell.length_b   1.000
_cell.length_c   1.000
_cell.angle_alpha   90.00
_cell.angle_beta   90.00
_cell.angle_gamma   90.00
#
_symmetry.space_group_name_H-M   'P 1'
#
loop_
_entity.id
_entity.type
_entity.pdbx_description
1 polymer ?
#
loop_
_entity_poly.entity_id
_entity_poly.type
_entity_poly.pdbx_seq_one_letter_code
_entity_poly.pdbx_strand_id
1 'polypeptide(L)'
;MINLNYANSVRCRQLMEPQNIINSSDMLERIEAVCKRHFSNENDQNESFVFIIDSLKADNFRRLRAYKGKSKLTTYLYSLINSLIIDFRRKKYGRRRIPAGVAKLGKWAEAVYRLVCWQKFTFDDAYDFLQIEGLFEEPYEQYIKDIAPIRKAPCRENPTFQSINEMNCDSMQNASGSSSNPLELLICKLDHERRIKALKIIRETTAKLSQEDQLLVRLVYGSEQPVKTAANIMGFSLSSARRRLKRLLNQYREQLLAEGIREP
;
A
#
# COMPACT_ATOMS: atom_id res chain seq x y z
N MET A 1 50.74 22.93 -26.28
CA MET A 1 50.18 22.13 -25.18
C MET A 1 48.67 22.02 -25.35
N ILE A 2 48.20 20.90 -25.92
CA ILE A 2 46.78 20.66 -26.12
C ILE A 2 46.16 20.33 -24.75
N ASN A 3 45.19 21.15 -24.33
CA ASN A 3 44.51 21.09 -23.06
C ASN A 3 44.03 19.66 -22.73
N LEU A 4 44.61 19.02 -21.70
CA LEU A 4 44.17 17.71 -21.19
C LEU A 4 42.66 17.69 -20.83
N ASN A 5 42.09 18.85 -20.50
CA ASN A 5 40.66 19.01 -20.24
C ASN A 5 39.78 18.86 -21.50
N TYR A 6 40.29 19.22 -22.68
CA TYR A 6 39.57 19.06 -23.95
C TYR A 6 39.63 17.61 -24.43
N ALA A 7 40.79 16.95 -24.26
CA ALA A 7 40.95 15.52 -24.57
C ALA A 7 40.07 14.63 -23.69
N ASN A 8 39.90 14.94 -22.39
CA ASN A 8 38.97 14.22 -21.52
C ASN A 8 37.50 14.48 -21.87
N SER A 9 37.15 15.67 -22.37
CA SER A 9 35.80 15.99 -22.87
C SER A 9 35.44 15.27 -24.16
N VAL A 10 36.42 15.04 -25.06
CA VAL A 10 36.23 14.33 -26.33
C VAL A 10 36.29 12.81 -26.12
N ARG A 11 37.14 12.31 -25.23
CA ARG A 11 37.25 10.87 -24.90
C ARG A 11 36.05 10.34 -24.12
N CYS A 12 35.39 11.18 -23.29
CA CYS A 12 34.09 10.83 -22.70
C CYS A 12 32.92 10.84 -23.70
N ARG A 13 33.06 11.53 -24.85
CA ARG A 13 32.02 11.54 -25.92
C ARG A 13 32.05 10.30 -26.81
N GLN A 14 33.20 9.61 -26.91
CA GLN A 14 33.43 8.56 -27.91
C GLN A 14 33.23 7.12 -27.42
N LEU A 15 32.93 6.89 -26.14
CA LEU A 15 32.70 5.53 -25.64
C LEU A 15 31.48 5.54 -24.72
N MET A 16 30.29 5.48 -25.32
CA MET A 16 29.15 4.70 -24.84
C MET A 16 28.04 4.84 -25.88
N GLU A 17 27.75 3.77 -26.62
CA GLU A 17 26.49 3.68 -27.35
C GLU A 17 25.36 3.63 -26.30
N PRO A 18 24.53 4.67 -26.17
CA PRO A 18 23.51 4.75 -25.11
C PRO A 18 22.47 3.62 -25.23
N GLN A 19 22.33 3.05 -26.42
CA GLN A 19 21.53 1.86 -26.69
C GLN A 19 22.03 0.64 -25.92
N ASN A 20 23.35 0.43 -25.86
CA ASN A 20 23.95 -0.70 -25.15
C ASN A 20 23.80 -0.59 -23.63
N ILE A 21 23.77 0.65 -23.11
CA ILE A 21 23.51 0.88 -21.68
C ILE A 21 22.07 0.49 -21.33
N ILE A 22 21.08 0.90 -22.13
CA ILE A 22 19.66 0.64 -21.84
C ILE A 22 19.31 -0.82 -22.09
N ASN A 23 19.91 -1.47 -23.08
CA ASN A 23 19.66 -2.88 -23.39
C ASN A 23 20.43 -3.84 -22.47
N SER A 24 21.25 -3.35 -21.54
CA SER A 24 21.93 -4.18 -20.56
C SER A 24 20.94 -4.73 -19.54
N SER A 25 20.96 -6.05 -19.31
CA SER A 25 20.10 -6.73 -18.31
C SER A 25 20.23 -6.10 -16.92
N ASP A 26 21.48 -5.84 -16.48
CA ASP A 26 21.75 -5.23 -15.16
C ASP A 26 21.11 -3.84 -15.02
N MET A 27 21.02 -3.06 -16.09
CA MET A 27 20.37 -1.76 -16.06
C MET A 27 18.85 -1.85 -15.99
N LEU A 28 18.24 -2.78 -16.73
CA LEU A 28 16.80 -3.01 -16.71
C LEU A 28 16.36 -3.52 -15.33
N GLU A 29 17.09 -4.48 -14.77
CA GLU A 29 16.85 -5.02 -13.42
C GLU A 29 16.97 -3.93 -12.35
N ARG A 30 17.95 -3.01 -12.47
CA ARG A 30 18.07 -1.87 -11.56
C ARG A 30 16.87 -0.93 -11.65
N ILE A 31 16.40 -0.61 -12.87
CA ILE A 31 15.22 0.27 -13.03
C ILE A 31 14.00 -0.39 -12.41
N GLU A 32 13.78 -1.68 -12.68
CA GLU A 32 12.68 -2.45 -12.11
C GLU A 32 12.73 -2.48 -10.58
N ALA A 33 13.90 -2.75 -9.99
CA ALA A 33 14.10 -2.74 -8.55
C ALA A 33 13.78 -1.37 -7.92
N VAL A 34 14.16 -0.28 -8.58
CA VAL A 34 13.86 1.08 -8.10
C VAL A 34 12.35 1.37 -8.22
N CYS A 35 11.68 0.92 -9.29
CA CYS A 35 10.23 1.05 -9.45
C CYS A 35 9.46 0.30 -8.35
N LYS A 36 9.81 -0.96 -8.11
CA LYS A 36 9.27 -1.82 -7.03
C LYS A 36 9.43 -1.20 -5.65
N ARG A 37 10.54 -0.49 -5.42
CA ARG A 37 10.80 0.18 -4.13
C ARG A 37 9.96 1.45 -3.92
N HIS A 38 9.46 2.06 -4.99
CA HIS A 38 8.73 3.32 -4.94
C HIS A 38 7.21 3.18 -5.04
N PHE A 39 6.71 2.05 -5.56
CA PHE A 39 5.29 1.79 -5.74
C PHE A 39 4.95 0.39 -5.26
N SER A 40 3.91 0.26 -4.43
CA SER A 40 3.42 -1.05 -3.97
C SER A 40 2.55 -1.75 -5.01
N ASN A 41 1.84 -0.98 -5.85
CA ASN A 41 0.97 -1.49 -6.91
C ASN A 41 1.76 -1.88 -8.15
N GLU A 42 1.59 -3.10 -8.64
CA GLU A 42 2.23 -3.63 -9.85
C GLU A 42 1.93 -2.79 -11.10
N ASN A 43 0.71 -2.27 -11.25
CA ASN A 43 0.37 -1.44 -12.40
C ASN A 43 1.16 -0.12 -12.41
N ASP A 44 1.30 0.53 -11.24
CA ASP A 44 2.11 1.74 -11.11
C ASP A 44 3.60 1.46 -11.34
N GLN A 45 4.10 0.29 -10.90
CA GLN A 45 5.46 -0.16 -11.18
C GLN A 45 5.68 -0.27 -12.69
N ASN A 46 4.81 -0.99 -13.40
CA ASN A 46 4.92 -1.21 -14.85
C ASN A 46 4.83 0.07 -15.66
N GLU A 47 3.86 0.94 -15.36
CA GLU A 47 3.75 2.25 -16.02
C GLU A 47 4.97 3.12 -15.76
N SER A 48 5.48 3.14 -14.52
CA SER A 48 6.67 3.91 -14.17
C SER A 48 7.91 3.39 -14.89
N PHE A 49 8.04 2.08 -15.05
CA PHE A 49 9.13 1.44 -15.79
C PHE A 49 9.12 1.88 -17.26
N VAL A 50 7.99 1.76 -17.94
CA VAL A 50 7.84 2.19 -19.34
C VAL A 50 8.16 3.68 -19.48
N PHE A 51 7.63 4.51 -18.59
CA PHE A 51 7.88 5.95 -18.59
C PHE A 51 9.37 6.30 -18.46
N ILE A 52 10.11 5.60 -17.59
CA ILE A 52 11.55 5.83 -17.41
C ILE A 52 12.29 5.44 -18.68
N ILE A 53 12.00 4.28 -19.27
CA ILE A 53 12.66 3.81 -20.49
C ILE A 53 12.42 4.79 -21.65
N ASP A 54 11.17 5.23 -21.84
CA ASP A 54 10.83 6.23 -22.86
C ASP A 54 11.55 7.56 -22.61
N SER A 55 11.61 8.00 -21.35
CA SER A 55 12.29 9.25 -20.99
C SER A 55 13.81 9.18 -21.16
N LEU A 56 14.41 7.99 -21.03
CA LEU A 56 15.83 7.77 -21.29
C LEU A 56 16.13 7.72 -22.80
N LYS A 57 15.20 7.18 -23.60
CA LYS A 57 15.28 7.13 -25.07
C LYS A 57 14.99 8.47 -25.74
N ALA A 58 14.19 9.32 -25.12
CA ALA A 58 13.77 10.61 -25.63
C ALA A 58 14.95 11.50 -26.08
N ASP A 59 14.69 12.33 -27.10
CA ASP A 59 15.66 13.27 -27.69
C ASP A 59 17.01 12.62 -28.06
N ASN A 60 16.98 11.43 -28.70
CA ASN A 60 18.19 10.68 -29.06
C ASN A 60 19.14 10.40 -27.88
N PHE A 61 18.56 9.99 -26.74
CA PHE A 61 19.28 9.72 -25.49
C PHE A 61 19.98 10.96 -24.91
N ARG A 62 19.43 12.15 -25.12
CA ARG A 62 20.01 13.44 -24.67
C ARG A 62 20.45 13.41 -23.21
N ARG A 63 19.63 12.84 -22.33
CA ARG A 63 19.90 12.75 -20.88
C ARG A 63 21.09 11.84 -20.58
N LEU A 64 21.28 10.74 -21.31
CA LEU A 64 22.46 9.88 -21.15
C LEU A 64 23.71 10.54 -21.72
N ARG A 65 23.61 11.18 -22.90
CA ARG A 65 24.71 11.90 -23.55
C ARG A 65 25.16 13.14 -22.77
N ALA A 66 24.32 13.68 -21.89
CA ALA A 66 24.66 14.82 -21.02
C ALA A 66 25.63 14.46 -19.88
N TYR A 67 25.95 13.18 -19.69
CA TYR A 67 26.90 12.73 -18.69
C TYR A 67 28.32 13.28 -18.93
N LYS A 68 28.87 13.97 -17.93
CA LYS A 68 30.17 14.68 -18.03
C LYS A 68 31.34 13.94 -17.36
N GLY A 69 31.14 12.71 -16.87
CA GLY A 69 32.21 11.93 -16.24
C GLY A 69 32.67 12.40 -14.85
N LYS A 70 31.93 13.31 -14.19
CA LYS A 70 32.28 13.84 -12.86
C LYS A 70 31.98 12.88 -11.69
N SER A 71 31.23 11.81 -11.95
CA SER A 71 30.86 10.77 -10.99
C SER A 71 31.11 9.40 -11.63
N LYS A 72 30.80 8.30 -10.94
CA LYS A 72 30.62 7.01 -11.64
C LYS A 72 29.33 7.06 -12.45
N LEU A 73 29.28 6.32 -13.57
CA LEU A 73 28.10 6.27 -14.44
C LEU A 73 26.88 5.71 -13.70
N THR A 74 27.09 4.67 -12.88
CA THR A 74 26.03 4.06 -12.05
C THR A 74 25.40 5.07 -11.09
N THR A 75 26.20 5.93 -10.46
CA THR A 75 25.72 7.00 -9.58
C THR A 75 24.91 8.04 -10.35
N TYR A 76 25.36 8.41 -11.55
CA TYR A 76 24.62 9.32 -12.42
C TYR A 76 23.26 8.73 -12.84
N LEU A 77 23.26 7.48 -13.28
CA LEU A 77 22.05 6.77 -13.70
C LEU A 77 21.06 6.62 -12.54
N TYR A 78 21.54 6.27 -11.34
CA TYR A 78 20.69 6.18 -10.15
C TYR A 78 20.03 7.53 -9.82
N SER A 79 20.78 8.63 -9.86
CA SER A 79 20.21 9.98 -9.66
C SER A 79 19.21 10.37 -10.75
N LEU A 80 19.50 10.03 -12.00
CA LEU A 80 18.63 10.29 -13.14
C LEU A 80 17.31 9.50 -13.06
N ILE A 81 17.37 8.21 -12.75
CA ILE A 81 16.20 7.33 -12.58
C ILE A 81 15.33 7.83 -11.43
N ASN A 82 15.92 8.17 -10.27
CA ASN A 82 15.15 8.72 -9.15
C ASN A 82 14.46 10.04 -9.49
N SER A 83 15.12 10.90 -10.26
CA SER A 83 14.52 12.15 -10.75
C SER A 83 13.35 11.88 -11.71
N LEU A 84 13.50 10.89 -12.61
CA LEU A 84 12.44 10.45 -13.52
C LEU A 84 11.22 9.87 -12.80
N ILE A 85 11.44 9.13 -11.72
CA ILE A 85 10.33 8.61 -10.89
C ILE A 85 9.57 9.74 -10.21
N ILE A 86 10.27 10.79 -9.75
CA ILE A 86 9.63 11.99 -9.22
C ILE A 86 8.81 12.67 -10.31
N ASP A 87 9.33 12.77 -11.54
CA ASP A 87 8.62 13.34 -12.68
C ASP A 87 7.38 12.51 -13.06
N PHE A 88 7.49 11.18 -13.06
CA PHE A 88 6.36 10.28 -13.26
C PHE A 88 5.26 10.51 -12.21
N ARG A 89 5.63 10.54 -10.92
CA ARG A 89 4.67 10.83 -9.84
C ARG A 89 4.00 12.18 -10.02
N ARG A 90 4.75 13.20 -10.44
CA ARG A 90 4.20 14.54 -10.71
C ARG A 90 3.27 14.56 -11.91
N LYS A 91 3.55 13.75 -12.94
CA LYS A 91 2.69 13.61 -14.14
C LYS A 91 1.40 12.87 -13.81
N LYS A 92 1.48 11.77 -13.06
CA LYS A 92 0.34 10.90 -12.75
C LYS A 92 -0.55 11.44 -11.64
N TYR A 93 0.03 11.90 -10.53
CA TYR A 93 -0.71 12.32 -9.32
C TYR A 93 -0.71 13.83 -9.10
N GLY A 94 -0.01 14.59 -9.93
CA GLY A 94 0.18 16.03 -9.74
C GLY A 94 1.23 16.35 -8.66
N ARG A 95 1.40 17.65 -8.39
CA ARG A 95 2.30 18.12 -7.33
C ARG A 95 1.57 18.07 -5.98
N ARG A 96 2.09 17.29 -5.03
CA ARG A 96 1.66 17.36 -3.62
C ARG A 96 1.97 18.76 -3.08
N ARG A 97 0.93 19.51 -2.76
CA ARG A 97 1.01 20.85 -2.18
C ARG A 97 0.08 20.91 -0.99
N ILE A 98 0.51 21.64 0.03
CA ILE A 98 -0.33 21.93 1.19
C ILE A 98 -1.37 22.97 0.74
N PRO A 99 -2.67 22.75 1.03
CA PRO A 99 -3.71 23.72 0.73
C PRO A 99 -3.44 25.06 1.43
N ALA A 100 -3.67 26.18 0.74
CA ALA A 100 -3.39 27.52 1.28
C ALA A 100 -4.15 27.80 2.60
N GLY A 101 -5.36 27.24 2.76
CA GLY A 101 -6.12 27.34 4.00
C GLY A 101 -5.44 26.65 5.18
N VAL A 102 -4.75 25.53 4.95
CA VAL A 102 -3.99 24.80 5.98
C VAL A 102 -2.69 25.52 6.29
N ALA A 103 -1.96 25.98 5.27
CA ALA A 103 -0.70 26.71 5.47
C ALA A 103 -0.88 27.99 6.30
N LYS A 104 -2.04 28.66 6.19
CA LYS A 104 -2.37 29.86 6.99
C LYS A 104 -2.54 29.58 8.48
N LEU A 105 -2.88 28.36 8.88
CA LEU A 105 -3.07 27.98 10.28
C LEU A 105 -1.73 27.78 11.02
N GLY A 106 -0.64 27.63 10.27
CA GLY A 106 0.71 27.52 10.79
C GLY A 106 1.33 26.12 10.64
N LYS A 107 2.55 25.98 11.15
CA LYS A 107 3.41 24.79 10.93
C LYS A 107 2.81 23.50 11.50
N TRP A 108 2.10 23.59 12.63
CA TRP A 108 1.43 22.44 13.25
C TRP A 108 0.35 21.87 12.32
N ALA A 109 -0.48 22.73 11.71
CA ALA A 109 -1.52 22.32 10.78
C ALA A 109 -0.95 21.70 9.50
N GLU A 110 0.17 22.21 9.02
CA GLU A 110 0.92 21.61 7.92
C GLU A 110 1.46 20.21 8.27
N ALA A 111 1.89 19.99 9.51
CA ALA A 111 2.34 18.69 9.99
C ALA A 111 1.17 17.70 10.09
N VAL A 112 0.05 18.10 10.70
CA VAL A 112 -1.18 17.29 10.77
C VAL A 112 -1.63 16.87 9.37
N TYR A 113 -1.70 17.82 8.44
CA TYR A 113 -2.11 17.52 7.07
C TYR A 113 -1.17 16.52 6.39
N ARG A 114 0.14 16.60 6.64
CA ARG A 114 1.12 15.63 6.10
C ARG A 114 0.94 14.24 6.71
N LEU A 115 0.79 14.15 8.03
CA LEU A 115 0.60 12.89 8.75
C LEU A 115 -0.71 12.21 8.31
N VAL A 116 -1.81 12.95 8.28
CA VAL A 116 -3.13 12.39 7.97
C VAL A 116 -3.30 12.16 6.46
N CYS A 117 -3.14 13.19 5.63
CA CYS A 117 -3.47 13.05 4.20
C CYS A 117 -2.41 12.26 3.42
N TRP A 118 -1.12 12.36 3.77
CA TRP A 118 -0.05 11.71 2.99
C TRP A 118 0.47 10.42 3.60
N GLN A 119 0.53 10.34 4.94
CA GLN A 119 1.05 9.16 5.65
C GLN A 119 -0.07 8.25 6.19
N LYS A 120 -1.34 8.69 6.11
CA LYS A 120 -2.54 7.92 6.49
C LYS A 120 -2.65 7.60 7.98
N PHE A 121 -2.03 8.42 8.83
CA PHE A 121 -2.27 8.37 10.28
C PHE A 121 -3.65 8.92 10.65
N THR A 122 -4.16 8.52 11.82
CA THR A 122 -5.37 9.13 12.37
C THR A 122 -5.08 10.54 12.90
N PHE A 123 -6.12 11.33 13.12
CA PHE A 123 -5.95 12.64 13.75
C PHE A 123 -5.42 12.52 15.18
N ASP A 124 -5.73 11.41 15.86
CA ASP A 124 -5.28 11.12 17.20
C ASP A 124 -3.78 10.82 17.21
N ASP A 125 -3.31 9.93 16.33
CA ASP A 125 -1.87 9.68 16.17
C ASP A 125 -1.12 10.97 15.84
N ALA A 126 -1.70 11.82 14.98
CA ALA A 126 -1.11 13.09 14.61
C ALA A 126 -0.95 14.05 15.80
N TYR A 127 -1.85 14.00 16.78
CA TYR A 127 -1.72 14.78 18.01
C TYR A 127 -0.54 14.30 18.85
N ASP A 128 -0.37 12.98 19.01
CA ASP A 128 0.75 12.41 19.77
C ASP A 128 2.09 12.79 19.14
N PHE A 129 2.20 12.75 17.80
CA PHE A 129 3.40 13.20 17.09
C PHE A 129 3.68 14.69 17.28
N LEU A 130 2.64 15.53 17.25
CA LEU A 130 2.79 16.99 17.46
C LEU A 130 3.29 17.32 18.87
N GLN A 131 2.83 16.59 19.88
CA GLN A 131 3.26 16.75 21.28
C GLN A 131 4.74 16.38 21.43
N ILE A 132 5.19 15.29 20.81
CA ILE A 132 6.60 14.87 20.82
C ILE A 132 7.49 15.90 20.14
N GLU A 133 7.05 16.47 19.01
CA GLU A 133 7.81 17.49 18.27
C GLU A 133 7.72 18.90 18.90
N GLY A 134 6.89 19.09 19.93
CA GLY A 134 6.64 20.40 20.55
C GLY A 134 5.99 21.41 19.59
N LEU A 135 5.22 20.93 18.61
CA LEU A 135 4.57 21.77 17.60
C LEU A 135 3.18 22.24 18.00
N PHE A 136 2.57 21.61 19.01
CA PHE A 136 1.24 21.93 19.51
C PHE A 136 1.20 21.70 21.02
N GLU A 137 1.00 22.77 21.80
CA GLU A 137 1.08 22.73 23.27
C GLU A 137 -0.31 22.68 23.93
N GLU A 138 -1.36 23.03 23.18
CA GLU A 138 -2.74 23.07 23.65
C GLU A 138 -3.29 21.66 23.92
N PRO A 139 -4.29 21.52 24.82
CA PRO A 139 -4.87 20.22 25.15
C PRO A 139 -5.65 19.62 23.96
N TYR A 140 -5.83 18.30 24.00
CA TYR A 140 -6.49 17.51 22.94
C TYR A 140 -7.90 18.04 22.58
N GLU A 141 -8.66 18.55 23.54
CA GLU A 141 -9.99 19.12 23.28
C GLU A 141 -9.95 20.35 22.37
N GLN A 142 -8.90 21.16 22.50
CA GLN A 142 -8.67 22.35 21.68
C GLN A 142 -8.17 21.93 20.30
N TYR A 143 -7.28 20.94 20.24
CA TYR A 143 -6.82 20.32 18.99
C TYR A 143 -7.99 19.84 18.11
N ILE A 144 -8.96 19.13 18.67
CA ILE A 144 -10.12 18.61 17.90
C ILE A 144 -10.95 19.74 17.26
N LYS A 145 -11.04 20.90 17.91
CA LYS A 145 -11.71 22.08 17.34
C LYS A 145 -10.87 22.69 16.22
N ASP A 146 -9.56 22.82 16.44
CA ASP A 146 -8.64 23.50 15.53
C ASP A 146 -8.34 22.70 14.25
N ILE A 147 -8.51 21.37 14.27
CA ILE A 147 -8.40 20.53 13.06
C ILE A 147 -9.63 20.57 12.15
N ALA A 148 -10.75 21.18 12.57
CA ALA A 148 -11.96 21.29 11.74
C ALA A 148 -11.71 21.84 10.31
N PRO A 149 -10.94 22.92 10.11
CA PRO A 149 -10.56 23.38 8.77
C PRO A 149 -9.67 22.38 8.00
N ILE A 150 -8.83 21.60 8.71
CA ILE A 150 -7.95 20.59 8.11
C ILE A 150 -8.77 19.38 7.62
N ARG A 151 -9.76 18.93 8.40
CA ARG A 151 -10.70 17.85 8.00
C ARG A 151 -11.49 18.18 6.73
N LYS A 152 -11.80 19.46 6.53
CA LYS A 152 -12.51 19.95 5.34
C LYS A 152 -11.58 20.17 4.14
N ALA A 153 -10.27 20.16 4.34
CA ALA A 153 -9.31 20.38 3.28
C ALA A 153 -9.23 19.13 2.37
N PRO A 154 -9.14 19.30 1.04
CA PRO A 154 -9.13 18.17 0.13
C PRO A 154 -7.80 17.41 0.23
N CYS A 155 -7.81 16.25 0.89
CA CYS A 155 -6.73 15.28 0.77
C CYS A 155 -6.75 14.72 -0.66
N ARG A 156 -5.87 15.21 -1.54
CA ARG A 156 -5.69 14.60 -2.86
C ARG A 156 -5.12 13.20 -2.68
N GLU A 157 -5.99 12.19 -2.69
CA GLU A 157 -5.58 10.80 -2.74
C GLU A 157 -5.07 10.47 -4.15
N ASN A 158 -4.14 9.53 -4.23
CA ASN A 158 -3.80 8.93 -5.51
C ASN A 158 -5.00 8.07 -5.93
N PRO A 159 -5.58 8.25 -7.14
CA PRO A 159 -6.63 7.36 -7.61
C PRO A 159 -6.10 5.93 -7.57
N THR A 160 -6.69 5.10 -6.72
CA THR A 160 -6.45 3.67 -6.70
C THR A 160 -7.29 3.06 -7.81
N PHE A 161 -6.65 2.27 -8.66
CA PHE A 161 -7.39 1.45 -9.60
C PHE A 161 -8.15 0.39 -8.80
N GLN A 162 -9.47 0.52 -8.73
CA GLN A 162 -10.35 -0.54 -8.27
C GLN A 162 -10.90 -1.24 -9.51
N SER A 163 -10.66 -2.55 -9.60
CA SER A 163 -11.27 -3.34 -10.67
C SER A 163 -12.78 -3.33 -10.48
N ILE A 164 -13.54 -3.18 -11.57
CA ILE A 164 -15.02 -3.17 -11.54
C ILE A 164 -15.57 -4.48 -10.94
N ASN A 165 -14.79 -5.56 -10.95
CA ASN A 165 -15.15 -6.86 -10.39
C ASN A 165 -14.72 -7.10 -8.93
N GLU A 166 -13.99 -6.17 -8.30
CA GLU A 166 -13.62 -6.30 -6.89
C GLU A 166 -14.74 -5.73 -6.01
N MET A 167 -15.69 -6.59 -5.65
CA MET A 167 -16.65 -6.32 -4.57
C MET A 167 -15.89 -6.18 -3.25
N ASN A 168 -15.45 -4.96 -2.93
CA ASN A 168 -14.91 -4.65 -1.62
C ASN A 168 -16.09 -4.43 -0.65
N CYS A 169 -16.26 -5.34 0.31
CA CYS A 169 -17.28 -5.21 1.36
C CYS A 169 -16.91 -4.20 2.47
N ASP A 170 -15.70 -3.64 2.43
CA ASP A 170 -15.20 -2.72 3.45
C ASP A 170 -14.92 -1.33 2.84
N SER A 171 -15.99 -0.58 2.60
CA SER A 171 -15.94 0.88 2.40
C SER A 171 -17.27 1.51 2.77
N MET A 172 -17.68 1.36 4.03
CA MET A 172 -18.59 2.32 4.64
C MET A 172 -17.82 3.64 4.82
N GLN A 173 -17.91 4.51 3.83
CA GLN A 173 -18.25 5.94 3.99
C GLN A 173 -18.00 6.72 2.70
N ASN A 174 -19.05 7.42 2.28
CA ASN A 174 -19.04 8.59 1.40
C ASN A 174 -19.03 8.35 -0.12
N ALA A 175 -20.12 7.77 -0.62
CA ALA A 175 -20.69 8.19 -1.89
C ALA A 175 -22.21 8.26 -1.77
N SER A 176 -22.72 9.47 -1.52
CA SER A 176 -24.12 9.79 -1.79
C SER A 176 -24.37 9.60 -3.28
N GLY A 177 -25.31 8.72 -3.63
CA GLY A 177 -25.83 8.61 -4.99
C GLY A 177 -25.38 7.38 -5.78
N SER A 178 -25.44 6.19 -5.21
CA SER A 178 -25.79 5.02 -6.02
C SER A 178 -27.17 4.59 -5.59
N SER A 179 -28.13 4.65 -6.51
CA SER A 179 -29.41 3.96 -6.35
C SER A 179 -29.10 2.46 -6.35
N SER A 180 -28.53 1.95 -5.27
CA SER A 180 -28.46 0.52 -5.02
C SER A 180 -29.90 0.04 -5.13
N ASN A 181 -30.14 -0.78 -6.15
CA ASN A 181 -31.45 -1.36 -6.42
C ASN A 181 -32.05 -1.83 -5.08
N PRO A 182 -33.32 -1.53 -4.77
CA PRO A 182 -33.94 -1.97 -3.51
C PRO A 182 -33.76 -3.48 -3.25
N LEU A 183 -33.66 -4.29 -4.31
CA LEU A 183 -33.31 -5.72 -4.21
C LEU A 183 -31.87 -5.95 -3.78
N GLU A 184 -30.90 -5.17 -4.27
CA GLU A 184 -29.49 -5.27 -3.89
C GLU A 184 -29.26 -4.90 -2.42
N LEU A 185 -29.96 -3.86 -1.95
CA LEU A 185 -29.96 -3.49 -0.53
C LEU A 185 -30.56 -4.60 0.34
N LEU A 186 -31.59 -5.29 -0.13
CA LEU A 186 -32.20 -6.39 0.58
C LEU A 186 -31.30 -7.63 0.61
N ILE A 187 -30.64 -7.96 -0.51
CA ILE A 187 -29.66 -9.04 -0.60
C ILE A 187 -28.50 -8.78 0.37
N CYS A 188 -27.95 -7.57 0.38
CA CYS A 188 -26.89 -7.17 1.30
C CYS A 188 -27.31 -7.27 2.77
N LYS A 189 -28.55 -6.88 3.11
CA LYS A 189 -29.09 -7.04 4.47
C LYS A 189 -29.26 -8.51 4.86
N LEU A 190 -29.80 -9.34 3.96
CA LEU A 190 -29.97 -10.77 4.19
C LEU A 190 -28.62 -11.47 4.36
N ASP A 191 -27.61 -11.10 3.58
CA ASP A 191 -26.25 -11.64 3.72
C ASP A 191 -25.58 -11.18 5.01
N HIS A 192 -25.80 -9.93 5.42
CA HIS A 192 -25.34 -9.44 6.71
C HIS A 192 -25.96 -10.22 7.88
N GLU A 193 -27.28 -10.44 7.84
CA GLU A 193 -27.98 -11.25 8.85
C GLU A 193 -27.49 -12.70 8.88
N ARG A 194 -27.28 -13.31 7.71
CA ARG A 194 -26.69 -14.66 7.59
C ARG A 194 -25.29 -14.72 8.17
N ARG A 195 -24.44 -13.72 7.90
CA ARG A 195 -23.08 -13.63 8.47
C ARG A 195 -23.11 -13.49 9.98
N ILE A 196 -23.99 -12.64 10.52
CA ILE A 196 -24.13 -12.49 11.98
C ILE A 196 -24.55 -13.82 12.62
N LYS A 197 -25.53 -14.51 12.03
CA LYS A 197 -25.97 -15.84 12.50
C LYS A 197 -24.84 -16.86 12.42
N ALA A 198 -24.10 -16.90 11.31
CA ALA A 198 -22.96 -17.80 11.14
C ALA A 198 -21.88 -17.55 12.21
N LEU A 199 -21.53 -16.29 12.47
CA LEU A 199 -20.55 -15.93 13.50
C LEU A 199 -21.02 -16.34 14.90
N LYS A 200 -22.31 -16.19 15.20
CA LYS A 200 -22.89 -16.62 16.48
C LYS A 200 -22.75 -18.15 16.64
N ILE A 201 -23.11 -18.92 15.62
CA ILE A 201 -22.98 -20.39 15.62
C ILE A 201 -21.51 -20.81 15.77
N ILE A 202 -20.59 -20.17 15.03
CA ILE A 202 -19.14 -20.45 15.11
C ILE A 202 -18.59 -20.15 16.51
N ARG A 203 -19.05 -19.08 17.17
CA ARG A 203 -18.63 -18.76 18.55
C ARG A 203 -19.15 -19.80 19.54
N GLU A 204 -20.43 -20.16 19.45
CA GLU A 204 -21.06 -21.13 20.35
C GLU A 204 -20.50 -22.55 20.18
N THR A 205 -20.23 -22.96 18.95
CA THR A 205 -19.53 -24.22 18.64
C THR A 205 -18.13 -24.23 19.22
N THR A 206 -17.35 -23.18 18.96
CA THR A 206 -15.96 -23.09 19.44
C THR A 206 -15.91 -23.16 20.96
N ALA A 207 -16.83 -22.47 21.66
CA ALA A 207 -16.90 -22.50 23.12
C ALA A 207 -17.18 -23.91 23.71
N LYS A 208 -17.83 -24.80 22.95
CA LYS A 208 -18.13 -26.18 23.36
C LYS A 208 -16.99 -27.17 23.05
N LEU A 209 -15.97 -26.76 22.30
CA LEU A 209 -14.81 -27.61 21.98
C LEU A 209 -13.89 -27.75 23.20
N SER A 210 -13.02 -28.76 23.15
CA SER A 210 -11.94 -28.91 24.14
C SER A 210 -10.97 -27.71 24.09
N GLN A 211 -10.30 -27.41 25.21
CA GLN A 211 -9.33 -26.30 25.27
C GLN A 211 -8.20 -26.44 24.22
N GLU A 212 -7.76 -27.68 23.98
CA GLU A 212 -6.77 -27.98 22.93
C GLU A 212 -7.30 -27.62 21.53
N ASP A 213 -8.53 -28.03 21.22
CA ASP A 213 -9.11 -27.80 19.89
C ASP A 213 -9.47 -26.32 19.67
N GLN A 214 -9.92 -25.62 20.73
CA GLN A 214 -10.10 -24.16 20.72
C GLN A 214 -8.78 -23.44 20.40
N LEU A 215 -7.69 -23.84 21.06
CA LEU A 215 -6.37 -23.27 20.84
C LEU A 215 -5.86 -23.59 19.41
N LEU A 216 -6.09 -24.80 18.91
CA LEU A 216 -5.71 -25.19 17.56
C LEU A 216 -6.42 -24.33 16.49
N VAL A 217 -7.73 -24.12 16.64
CA VAL A 217 -8.52 -23.25 15.74
C VAL A 217 -8.02 -21.81 15.81
N ARG A 218 -7.76 -21.30 17.02
CA ARG A 218 -7.24 -19.94 17.21
C ARG A 218 -5.87 -19.72 16.57
N LEU A 219 -4.95 -20.68 16.71
CA LEU A 219 -3.62 -20.58 16.12
C LEU A 219 -3.69 -20.59 14.58
N VAL A 220 -4.47 -21.49 13.99
CA VAL A 220 -4.53 -21.66 12.53
C VAL A 220 -5.34 -20.56 11.84
N TYR A 221 -6.51 -20.20 12.37
CA TYR A 221 -7.44 -19.26 11.73
C TYR A 221 -7.48 -17.87 12.36
N GLY A 222 -7.14 -17.75 13.66
CA GLY A 222 -7.10 -16.46 14.35
C GLY A 222 -5.74 -15.76 14.30
N SER A 223 -4.64 -16.49 14.06
CA SER A 223 -3.28 -15.94 13.98
C SER A 223 -2.51 -16.43 12.74
N GLU A 224 -3.23 -17.01 11.78
CA GLU A 224 -2.73 -17.48 10.47
C GLU A 224 -1.48 -18.37 10.54
N GLN A 225 -1.31 -19.11 11.63
CA GLN A 225 -0.15 -20.00 11.77
C GLN A 225 -0.32 -21.22 10.86
N PRO A 226 0.73 -21.64 10.12
CA PRO A 226 0.63 -22.85 9.33
C PRO A 226 0.42 -24.05 10.25
N VAL A 227 -0.41 -25.00 9.82
CA VAL A 227 -0.82 -26.17 10.64
C VAL A 227 0.36 -26.93 11.25
N LYS A 228 1.52 -26.95 10.57
CA LYS A 228 2.76 -27.52 11.07
C LYS A 228 3.30 -26.78 12.31
N THR A 229 3.32 -25.45 12.27
CA THR A 229 3.76 -24.62 13.40
C THR A 229 2.78 -24.73 14.56
N ALA A 230 1.48 -24.70 14.30
CA ALA A 230 0.46 -24.91 15.33
C ALA A 230 0.59 -26.30 15.99
N ALA A 231 0.83 -27.36 15.21
CA ALA A 231 1.07 -28.70 15.72
C ALA A 231 2.31 -28.76 16.63
N ASN A 232 3.42 -28.13 16.21
CA ASN A 232 4.64 -28.06 17.01
C ASN A 232 4.44 -27.32 18.34
N ILE A 233 3.73 -26.19 18.33
CA ILE A 233 3.42 -25.40 19.53
C ILE A 233 2.60 -26.22 20.54
N MET A 234 1.67 -27.03 20.05
CA MET A 234 0.81 -27.86 20.91
C MET A 234 1.36 -29.27 21.20
N GLY A 235 2.57 -29.60 20.75
CA GLY A 235 3.18 -30.92 20.95
C GLY A 235 2.49 -32.07 20.20
N PHE A 236 1.75 -31.77 19.13
CA PHE A 236 1.08 -32.76 18.30
C PHE A 236 1.91 -33.15 17.07
N SER A 237 1.67 -34.34 16.55
CA SER A 237 2.13 -34.69 15.20
C SER A 237 1.31 -33.94 14.15
N LEU A 238 1.94 -33.59 13.02
CA LEU A 238 1.28 -32.91 11.90
C LEU A 238 0.04 -33.66 11.39
N SER A 239 0.11 -35.00 11.34
CA SER A 239 -1.01 -35.84 10.91
C SER A 239 -2.16 -35.80 11.91
N SER A 240 -1.88 -35.77 13.21
CA SER A 240 -2.89 -35.62 14.26
C SER A 240 -3.58 -34.26 14.18
N ALA A 241 -2.81 -33.17 14.06
CA ALA A 241 -3.35 -31.82 13.93
C ALA A 241 -4.26 -31.67 12.69
N ARG A 242 -3.85 -32.20 11.53
CA ARG A 242 -4.68 -32.21 10.30
C ARG A 242 -5.98 -33.00 10.48
N ARG A 243 -5.93 -34.17 11.14
CA ARG A 243 -7.12 -34.99 11.42
C ARG A 243 -8.08 -34.32 12.41
N ARG A 244 -7.55 -33.65 13.44
CA ARG A 244 -8.35 -32.86 14.38
C ARG A 244 -9.03 -31.70 13.65
N LEU A 245 -8.26 -30.90 12.90
CA LEU A 245 -8.79 -29.76 12.17
C LEU A 245 -9.86 -30.16 11.13
N LYS A 246 -9.67 -31.26 10.39
CA LYS A 246 -10.69 -31.80 9.49
C LYS A 246 -12.00 -32.15 10.22
N ARG A 247 -11.92 -32.79 11.39
CA ARG A 247 -13.10 -33.12 12.20
C ARG A 247 -13.81 -31.85 12.69
N LEU A 248 -13.06 -30.85 13.15
CA LEU A 248 -13.62 -29.58 13.60
C LEU A 248 -14.32 -28.84 12.46
N LEU A 249 -13.71 -28.76 11.27
CA LEU A 249 -14.33 -28.14 10.10
C LEU A 249 -15.62 -28.84 9.68
N ASN A 250 -15.65 -30.18 9.73
CA ASN A 250 -16.88 -30.93 9.46
C ASN A 250 -17.97 -30.61 10.50
N GLN A 251 -17.60 -30.51 11.78
CA GLN A 251 -18.54 -30.14 12.84
C GLN A 251 -19.10 -28.72 12.67
N TYR A 252 -18.25 -27.74 12.33
CA TYR A 252 -18.72 -26.39 11.99
C TYR A 252 -19.66 -26.40 10.77
N ARG A 253 -19.30 -27.15 9.72
CA ARG A 253 -20.13 -27.29 8.51
C ARG A 253 -21.50 -27.87 8.83
N GLU A 254 -21.58 -28.95 9.61
CA GLU A 254 -22.85 -29.58 10.00
C GLU A 254 -23.73 -28.61 10.78
N GLN A 255 -23.17 -27.84 11.73
CA GLN A 255 -23.95 -26.88 12.51
C GLN A 255 -24.40 -25.67 11.71
N LEU A 256 -23.60 -25.18 10.77
CA LEU A 256 -24.01 -24.12 9.85
C LEU A 256 -25.11 -24.59 8.88
N LEU A 257 -25.01 -25.82 8.38
CA LEU A 257 -26.01 -26.42 7.50
C LEU A 257 -27.34 -26.69 8.21
N ALA A 258 -27.31 -27.08 9.48
CA ALA A 258 -28.50 -27.28 10.30
C ALA A 258 -29.32 -25.98 10.45
N GLU A 259 -28.64 -24.83 10.49
CA GLU A 259 -29.24 -23.49 10.58
C GLU A 259 -29.53 -22.87 9.19
N GLY A 260 -29.41 -23.67 8.12
CA GLY A 260 -29.73 -23.25 6.75
C GLY A 260 -28.69 -22.33 6.11
N ILE A 261 -27.51 -22.19 6.71
CA ILE A 261 -26.40 -21.39 6.17
C ILE A 261 -25.60 -22.29 5.22
N ARG A 262 -25.94 -22.21 3.93
CA ARG A 262 -25.22 -22.91 2.85
C ARG A 262 -24.11 -22.02 2.30
N GLU A 263 -23.05 -22.63 1.77
CA GLU A 263 -22.05 -21.93 0.96
C GLU A 263 -22.77 -21.19 -0.19
N PRO A 264 -22.34 -19.97 -0.56
CA PRO A 264 -22.75 -19.36 -1.81
C PRO A 264 -22.29 -20.19 -3.01
#